data_AF-A0A1I3MQ97-F1
#
_entry.id   AF-A0A1I3MQ97-F1
#
_cell.length_a   1.000
_cell.length_b   1.000
_cell.length_c   1.000
_cell.angle_alpha   90.00
_cell.angle_beta   90.00
_cell.angle_gamma   90.00
#
_symmetry.space_group_name_H-M   'P 1'
#
loop_
_entity.id
_entity.type
_entity.pdbx_description
1 polymer ?
#
loop_
_entity_poly.entity_id
_entity_poly.type
_entity_poly.pdbx_seq_one_letter_code
_entity_poly.pdbx_strand_id
1 'polypeptide(L)' 'MIILLATKTKLAGTINGLFKAEVILRRGPWRSFEAVEYATLEWVDWFNNRRLLEPIGNIPPAEAEANFYAALERSDMAA' A
#
# COMPACT_ATOMS: atom_id res chain seq x y z
N MET A 1 -4.69 6.64 -0.90
CA MET A 1 -4.17 5.58 -1.80
C MET A 1 -2.65 5.54 -1.76
N ILE A 2 -2.12 4.96 -0.67
CA ILE A 2 -0.75 5.12 -0.17
C ILE A 2 0.35 4.58 -1.12
N ILE A 3 0.01 3.79 -2.14
CA ILE A 3 1.01 3.17 -3.03
C ILE A 3 1.39 4.04 -4.24
N LEU A 4 0.57 5.02 -4.66
CA LEU A 4 0.90 5.86 -5.84
C LEU A 4 1.59 7.20 -5.51
N LEU A 5 1.50 7.68 -4.25
CA LEU A 5 2.11 8.95 -3.82
C LEU A 5 3.56 8.82 -3.34
N ALA A 6 4.17 7.66 -3.58
CA ALA A 6 5.48 7.31 -3.05
C ALA A 6 6.62 7.72 -4.01
N THR A 7 6.63 8.92 -4.56
CA THR A 7 7.69 9.31 -5.51
C THR A 7 8.87 10.05 -4.88
N LYS A 8 8.82 10.47 -3.59
CA LYS A 8 9.93 11.18 -2.93
C LYS A 8 10.06 10.98 -1.39
N THR A 9 9.92 9.76 -0.86
CA THR A 9 10.14 9.50 0.59
C THR A 9 10.89 8.19 0.84
N LYS A 10 11.52 8.03 2.03
CA LYS A 10 12.19 6.77 2.43
C LYS A 10 11.20 5.59 2.46
N LEU A 11 9.95 5.85 2.86
CA LEU A 11 8.85 4.88 2.87
C LEU A 11 8.56 4.32 1.48
N ALA A 12 8.64 5.14 0.45
CA ALA A 12 8.51 4.69 -0.93
C ALA A 12 9.55 3.64 -1.32
N GLY A 13 10.80 3.86 -0.91
CA GLY A 13 11.89 2.91 -1.15
C GLY A 13 11.60 1.55 -0.51
N THR A 14 11.08 1.55 0.71
CA THR A 14 10.69 0.32 1.42
C THR A 14 9.53 -0.40 0.73
N ILE A 15 8.47 0.31 0.36
CA ILE A 15 7.30 -0.30 -0.32
C ILE A 15 7.71 -0.88 -1.69
N ASN A 16 8.52 -0.14 -2.45
CA ASN A 16 9.03 -0.62 -3.74
C ASN A 16 9.94 -1.85 -3.58
N GLY A 17 10.80 -1.87 -2.56
CA GLY A 17 11.64 -3.02 -2.24
C GLY A 17 10.80 -4.26 -1.92
N LEU A 18 9.74 -4.08 -1.12
CA LEU A 18 8.81 -5.15 -0.78
C LEU A 18 8.03 -5.67 -2.00
N PHE A 19 7.51 -4.76 -2.83
CA PHE A 19 6.83 -5.13 -4.08
C PHE A 19 7.73 -5.98 -4.97
N LYS A 20 8.98 -5.56 -5.17
CA LYS A 20 9.96 -6.32 -5.96
C LYS A 20 10.20 -7.71 -5.37
N ALA A 21 10.33 -7.82 -4.05
CA ALA A 21 10.53 -9.11 -3.39
C ALA A 21 9.30 -10.04 -3.50
N GLU A 22 8.10 -9.53 -3.23
CA GLU A 22 6.89 -10.36 -3.11
C GLU A 22 6.21 -10.67 -4.45
N VAL A 23 6.36 -9.79 -5.44
CA VAL A 23 5.74 -9.93 -6.76
C VAL A 23 6.80 -10.31 -7.76
N ILE A 24 7.72 -9.39 -8.06
CA ILE A 24 8.64 -9.55 -9.20
C ILE A 24 9.55 -10.78 -9.05
N LEU A 25 10.20 -10.92 -7.90
CA LEU A 25 11.16 -12.00 -7.64
C LEU A 25 10.46 -13.32 -7.30
N ARG A 26 9.44 -13.29 -6.44
CA ARG A 26 8.80 -14.52 -5.94
C ARG A 26 7.81 -15.17 -6.90
N ARG A 27 7.12 -14.39 -7.74
CA ARG A 27 6.10 -14.92 -8.69
C ARG A 27 6.61 -15.04 -10.13
N GLY A 28 7.83 -14.58 -10.41
CA GLY A 28 8.46 -14.75 -11.73
C GLY A 28 8.85 -16.20 -12.01
N PRO A 29 9.22 -16.55 -13.27
CA PRO A 29 9.40 -15.66 -14.41
C PRO A 29 8.07 -15.22 -15.07
N TRP A 30 8.03 -13.99 -15.58
CA TRP A 30 6.85 -13.39 -16.19
C TRP A 30 6.83 -13.61 -17.70
N ARG A 31 5.65 -13.92 -18.25
CA ARG A 31 5.46 -14.24 -19.67
C ARG A 31 5.16 -13.02 -20.54
N SER A 32 4.60 -11.97 -19.97
CA SER A 32 4.31 -10.70 -20.65
C SER A 32 4.26 -9.54 -19.65
N PHE A 33 4.23 -8.31 -20.17
CA PHE A 33 4.00 -7.12 -19.36
C PHE A 33 2.59 -7.12 -18.74
N GLU A 34 1.55 -7.58 -19.46
CA GLU A 34 0.18 -7.60 -18.90
C GLU A 34 0.09 -8.51 -17.67
N ALA A 35 0.84 -9.63 -17.65
CA ALA A 35 0.90 -10.51 -16.49
C ALA A 35 1.49 -9.81 -15.25
N VAL A 36 2.49 -8.93 -15.46
CA VAL A 36 3.09 -8.13 -14.39
C VAL A 36 2.12 -7.05 -13.93
N GLU A 37 1.43 -6.38 -14.85
CA GLU A 37 0.42 -5.35 -14.52
C GLU A 37 -0.72 -5.95 -13.71
N TYR A 38 -1.25 -7.10 -14.13
CA TYR A 38 -2.31 -7.78 -13.39
C TYR A 38 -1.88 -8.15 -11.97
N ALA A 39 -0.70 -8.78 -11.83
CA ALA A 39 -0.16 -9.13 -10.52
C ALA A 39 0.12 -7.90 -9.65
N THR A 40 0.43 -6.75 -10.27
CA THR A 40 0.60 -5.49 -9.57
C THR A 40 -0.73 -4.98 -9.02
N LEU A 41 -1.79 -5.00 -9.82
CA LEU A 41 -3.13 -4.62 -9.37
C LEU A 41 -3.61 -5.50 -8.22
N GLU A 42 -3.44 -6.82 -8.32
CA GLU A 42 -3.77 -7.75 -7.24
C GLU A 42 -2.98 -7.45 -5.95
N TRP A 43 -1.67 -7.19 -6.09
CA TRP A 43 -0.83 -6.87 -4.94
C TRP A 43 -1.22 -5.55 -4.29
N VAL A 44 -1.55 -4.53 -5.08
CA VAL A 44 -2.01 -3.22 -4.61
C VAL A 44 -3.35 -3.33 -3.88
N ASP A 45 -4.32 -4.08 -4.43
CA ASP A 45 -5.60 -4.33 -3.75
C ASP A 45 -5.38 -5.03 -2.41
N TRP A 46 -4.65 -6.14 -2.43
CA TRP A 46 -4.37 -6.90 -1.22
C TRP A 46 -3.63 -6.06 -0.17
N PHE A 47 -2.58 -5.34 -0.58
CA PHE A 47 -1.78 -4.53 0.34
C PHE A 47 -2.62 -3.44 1.00
N ASN A 48 -3.46 -2.72 0.25
CA ASN A 48 -4.22 -1.59 0.81
C ASN A 48 -5.44 -2.04 1.59
N ASN A 49 -6.16 -3.06 1.11
CA ASN A 49 -7.50 -3.38 1.59
C ASN A 49 -7.54 -4.61 2.49
N ARG A 50 -6.49 -5.44 2.51
CA ARG A 50 -6.51 -6.74 3.21
C ARG A 50 -5.29 -7.00 4.08
N ARG A 51 -4.13 -6.39 3.78
CA ARG A 51 -2.90 -6.62 4.53
C ARG A 51 -2.97 -5.92 5.87
N LEU A 52 -2.90 -6.70 6.95
CA LEU A 52 -2.84 -6.17 8.30
C LEU A 52 -1.40 -5.79 8.64
N LEU A 53 -1.23 -4.60 9.23
CA LEU A 53 0.07 -4.09 9.65
C LEU A 53 0.04 -3.79 11.15
N GLU A 54 0.82 -4.53 11.91
CA GLU A 54 0.96 -4.35 13.38
C GLU A 54 1.26 -2.90 13.79
N PRO A 55 2.17 -2.16 13.12
CA PRO A 55 2.51 -0.78 13.54
C PRO A 55 1.36 0.22 13.46
N ILE A 56 0.29 -0.07 12.72
CA ILE A 56 -0.91 0.78 12.59
C ILE A 56 -2.12 0.17 13.31
N GLY A 57 -1.91 -0.80 14.20
CA GLY A 57 -2.98 -1.40 15.00
C GLY A 57 -3.62 -2.65 14.39
N ASN A 58 -2.91 -3.36 13.51
CA ASN A 58 -3.41 -4.57 12.84
C ASN A 58 -4.69 -4.34 12.00
N ILE A 59 -4.79 -3.16 11.38
CA ILE A 59 -5.85 -2.85 10.40
C ILE A 59 -5.24 -2.66 9.01
N PRO A 60 -6.05 -2.74 7.92
CA PRO A 60 -5.60 -2.43 6.57
C PRO A 60 -5.13 -0.98 6.42
N PRO A 61 -4.13 -0.69 5.58
CA PRO A 61 -3.69 0.68 5.30
C PRO A 61 -4.79 1.64 4.87
N ALA A 62 -5.75 1.19 4.06
CA ALA A 62 -6.87 2.02 3.63
C ALA A 62 -7.76 2.44 4.81
N GLU A 63 -7.97 1.55 5.78
CA GLU A 63 -8.74 1.84 6.98
C GLU A 63 -7.97 2.82 7.89
N ALA A 64 -6.67 2.62 8.07
CA ALA A 64 -5.83 3.55 8.83
C ALA A 64 -5.81 4.96 8.21
N GLU A 65 -5.74 5.06 6.88
CA GLU A 65 -5.84 6.32 6.14
C GLU A 65 -7.20 7.00 6.38
N ALA A 66 -8.30 6.25 6.29
CA ALA A 66 -9.64 6.77 6.57
C ALA A 66 -9.79 7.25 8.02
N ASN A 67 -9.30 6.48 8.99
CA ASN A 67 -9.33 6.84 10.41
C ASN A 67 -8.51 8.11 10.69
N PHE A 68 -7.36 8.27 10.02
CA PHE A 68 -6.52 9.46 10.13
C PHE A 68 -7.26 10.71 9.64
N TYR A 69 -7.86 10.66 8.44
CA TYR A 69 -8.59 11.81 7.91
C TYR A 69 -9.83 12.15 8.74
N ALA A 70 -10.59 11.15 9.19
CA ALA A 70 -11.73 11.38 10.07
C ALA A 70 -11.31 12.02 11.42
N ALA A 71 -10.14 11.67 11.95
CA ALA A 71 -9.60 12.30 13.15
C ALA A 71 -9.14 13.73 12.90
N LEU A 72 -8.50 14.00 11.76
CA LEU A 72 -8.07 15.34 11.36
C LEU A 72 -9.26 16.29 11.21
N GLU A 73 -10.31 15.87 10.50
CA GLU A 73 -11.54 16.65 10.32
C GLU A 73 -12.22 16.98 11.67
N ARG A 74 -12.24 16.03 12.61
CA ARG A 74 -12.77 16.29 13.97
C ARG A 74 -11.92 17.28 14.75
N SER A 75 -10.60 17.25 14.58
CA SER A 75 -9.70 18.20 15.23
C SER A 75 -9.91 19.61 14.69
N ASP A 76 -10.09 19.75 13.38
CA ASP A 76 -10.32 21.04 12.72
C ASP A 76 -11.68 21.64 13.09
N MET A 77 -12.72 20.80 13.28
CA MET A 77 -14.03 21.26 13.76
C MET A 77 -14.07 21.65 15.25
N ALA A 78 -13.10 21.19 16.04
CA ALA A 78 -13.02 21.45 17.48
C ALA A 78 -12.14 22.67 17.85
N ALA A 79 -11.45 23.27 16.86
CA ALA A 79 -10.58 24.44 16.99
C ALA A 79 -11.28 25.74 16.58
#